data_AF-A0A354BGP5-F1
#
_entry.id   AF-A0A354BGP5-F1
#
_cell.length_a   1.000
_cell.length_b   1.000
_cell.length_c   1.000
_cell.angle_alpha   90.00
_cell.angle_beta   90.00
_cell.angle_gamma   90.00
#
_symmetry.space_group_name_H-M   'P 1'
#
loop_
_entity.id
_entity.type
_entity.pdbx_description
1 polymer ?
#
loop_
_entity_poly.entity_id
_entity_poly.type
_entity_poly.pdbx_seq_one_letter_code
_entity_poly.pdbx_strand_id
1 'polypeptide(L)'
;SCITKEDLSQDRIIKEMEDEDEDTAVQCKIKVISKSSSKLVLDQLCPGPPSSTTHFTIETKSTEHIVAIGTRSEAGSGKSRIDIRGQWLSPTCDGLDE
;
A
#
# COMPACT_ATOMS: atom_id res chain seq x y z
N SER A 1 -0.18 6.98 11.81
CA SER A 1 -0.80 5.69 11.45
C SER A 1 0.19 4.56 11.67
N CYS A 2 -0.21 3.51 12.40
CA CYS A 2 0.58 2.29 12.68
C CYS A 2 -0.10 1.13 11.92
N ILE A 3 0.61 0.50 10.99
CA ILE A 3 0.13 -0.67 10.26
C ILE A 3 0.78 -1.90 10.91
N THR A 4 0.02 -2.95 11.19
CA THR A 4 0.56 -4.19 11.78
C THR A 4 0.66 -5.33 10.76
N LYS A 5 1.32 -6.43 11.13
CA LYS A 5 1.27 -7.68 10.35
C LYS A 5 -0.16 -8.23 10.23
N GLU A 6 -1.03 -7.96 11.21
CA GLU A 6 -2.44 -8.33 11.18
C GLU A 6 -3.26 -7.40 10.28
N ASP A 7 -2.87 -6.13 10.12
CA ASP A 7 -3.45 -5.23 9.12
C ASP A 7 -3.15 -5.65 7.67
N LEU A 8 -2.10 -6.43 7.43
CA LEU A 8 -1.87 -7.07 6.12
C LEU A 8 -2.78 -8.28 5.90
N SER A 9 -3.21 -8.94 6.97
CA SER A 9 -4.07 -10.12 6.89
C SER A 9 -5.56 -9.74 6.84
N GLN A 10 -5.95 -8.64 7.47
CA GLN A 10 -7.30 -8.09 7.46
C GLN A 10 -7.41 -6.90 6.51
N ASP A 11 -8.58 -6.65 5.94
CA ASP A 11 -8.83 -5.69 4.84
C ASP A 11 -8.54 -4.21 5.14
N ARG A 12 -7.88 -3.88 6.26
CA ARG A 12 -7.73 -2.52 6.77
C ARG A 12 -6.77 -1.66 5.93
N ILE A 13 -5.71 -2.22 5.35
CA ILE A 13 -4.81 -1.49 4.45
C ILE A 13 -5.53 -1.01 3.18
N ILE A 14 -6.50 -1.77 2.70
CA ILE A 14 -7.27 -1.41 1.50
C ILE A 14 -8.20 -0.24 1.85
N LYS A 15 -8.80 -0.31 3.05
CA LYS A 15 -9.75 0.68 3.55
C LYS A 15 -9.11 2.05 3.83
N GLU A 16 -7.92 2.10 4.45
CA GLU A 16 -7.24 3.40 4.68
C GLU A 16 -6.80 4.07 3.37
N MET A 17 -6.52 3.30 2.30
CA MET A 17 -6.28 3.88 0.97
C MET A 17 -7.57 4.35 0.26
N GLU A 18 -8.74 3.89 0.71
CA GLU A 18 -10.05 4.32 0.19
C GLU A 18 -10.62 5.52 0.97
N ASP A 19 -10.29 5.66 2.26
CA ASP A 19 -10.87 6.65 3.19
C ASP A 19 -10.03 7.95 3.37
N GLU A 20 -8.79 8.04 2.84
CA GLU A 20 -7.90 9.20 3.12
C GLU A 20 -8.12 10.49 2.29
N ASP A 21 -9.11 10.60 1.38
CA ASP A 21 -9.35 11.88 0.68
C ASP A 21 -10.83 12.09 0.29
N GLU A 22 -11.63 12.58 1.23
CA GLU A 22 -12.97 13.12 0.95
C GLU A 22 -12.94 14.44 0.14
N ASP A 23 -11.75 15.06 -0.07
CA ASP A 23 -11.68 16.42 -0.63
C ASP A 23 -10.88 16.61 -1.95
N THR A 24 -10.29 15.59 -2.59
CA THR A 24 -9.68 15.79 -3.94
C THR A 24 -9.77 14.58 -4.92
N ALA A 25 -10.93 14.43 -5.57
CA ALA A 25 -11.09 14.17 -7.01
C ALA A 25 -10.34 13.05 -7.78
N VAL A 26 -9.73 12.03 -7.16
CA VAL A 26 -9.33 10.81 -7.90
C VAL A 26 -9.59 9.55 -7.07
N GLN A 27 -10.77 8.95 -7.23
CA GLN A 27 -11.06 7.61 -6.68
C GLN A 27 -10.16 6.58 -7.37
N CYS A 28 -9.00 6.29 -6.76
CA CYS A 28 -8.08 5.26 -7.25
C CYS A 28 -8.68 3.88 -6.95
N LYS A 29 -8.90 3.09 -7.99
CA LYS A 29 -9.42 1.72 -7.85
C LYS A 29 -8.29 0.77 -7.46
N ILE A 30 -8.42 0.11 -6.33
CA ILE A 30 -7.48 -0.92 -5.87
C ILE A 30 -8.00 -2.31 -6.23
N LYS A 31 -7.09 -3.18 -6.65
CA LYS A 31 -7.36 -4.60 -6.92
C LYS A 31 -6.29 -5.44 -6.26
N VAL A 32 -6.69 -6.27 -5.31
CA VAL A 32 -5.81 -7.28 -4.72
C VAL A 32 -5.62 -8.42 -5.72
N ILE A 33 -4.37 -8.68 -6.08
CA ILE A 33 -3.97 -9.76 -7.00
C ILE A 33 -3.63 -11.02 -6.20
N SER A 34 -2.96 -10.84 -5.06
CA SER A 34 -2.56 -11.95 -4.19
C SER A 34 -2.43 -11.49 -2.75
N LYS A 35 -2.90 -12.31 -1.81
CA LYS A 35 -2.84 -12.02 -0.37
C LYS A 35 -2.46 -13.28 0.39
N SER A 36 -1.44 -13.16 1.25
CA SER A 36 -0.99 -14.20 2.18
C SER A 36 -0.53 -13.57 3.50
N SER A 37 -0.17 -14.39 4.47
CA SER A 37 0.27 -13.94 5.80
C SER A 37 1.56 -13.11 5.81
N SER A 38 2.32 -13.09 4.71
CA SER A 38 3.56 -12.33 4.58
C SER A 38 3.72 -11.59 3.26
N LYS A 39 2.71 -11.62 2.38
CA LYS A 39 2.78 -11.00 1.07
C LYS A 39 1.43 -10.47 0.62
N LEU A 40 1.42 -9.23 0.14
CA LEU A 40 0.28 -8.58 -0.48
C LEU A 40 0.71 -8.04 -1.84
N VAL A 41 0.00 -8.42 -2.90
CA VAL A 41 0.21 -7.92 -4.25
C VAL A 41 -1.07 -7.22 -4.69
N LEU A 42 -0.95 -5.96 -5.10
CA LEU A 42 -2.09 -5.13 -5.51
C LEU A 42 -1.77 -4.30 -6.75
N ASP A 43 -2.80 -4.06 -7.54
CA ASP A 43 -2.83 -3.03 -8.57
C ASP A 43 -3.67 -1.86 -8.07
N GLN A 44 -3.20 -0.63 -8.32
CA GLN A 44 -3.95 0.59 -8.12
C GLN A 44 -4.08 1.31 -9.45
N LEU A 45 -5.30 1.69 -9.82
CA LEU A 45 -5.60 2.45 -11.02
C LEU A 45 -6.24 3.78 -10.65
N CYS A 46 -5.56 4.87 -10.93
CA CYS A 46 -6.05 6.23 -10.72
C CYS A 46 -6.44 6.83 -12.09
N PRO A 47 -7.74 7.07 -12.36
CA PRO A 47 -8.21 7.53 -13.66
C PRO A 47 -8.07 9.05 -13.92
N GLY A 48 -7.64 9.84 -12.93
CA GLY A 48 -7.46 11.30 -13.08
C GLY A 48 -6.40 11.66 -14.13
N PRO A 49 -6.32 12.92 -14.61
CA PRO A 49 -5.25 13.34 -15.51
C PRO A 49 -4.01 13.82 -14.72
N PRO A 50 -2.81 13.25 -14.94
CA PRO A 50 -2.50 12.12 -15.80
C PRO A 50 -2.91 10.78 -15.17
N SER A 51 -3.41 9.85 -15.98
CA SER A 51 -3.84 8.56 -15.44
C SER A 51 -2.62 7.78 -14.99
N SER A 52 -2.74 7.11 -13.84
CA SER A 52 -1.62 6.34 -13.29
C SER A 52 -2.05 4.95 -12.87
N THR A 53 -1.23 3.98 -13.26
CA THR A 53 -1.36 2.58 -12.83
C THR A 53 -0.15 2.23 -11.99
N THR A 54 -0.39 1.77 -10.77
CA THR A 54 0.66 1.34 -9.86
C THR A 54 0.51 -0.14 -9.54
N HIS A 55 1.59 -0.89 -9.67
CA HIS A 55 1.65 -2.28 -9.24
C HIS A 55 2.55 -2.36 -8.03
N PHE A 56 2.06 -2.91 -6.91
CA PHE A 56 2.79 -3.04 -5.66
C PHE A 56 2.85 -4.48 -5.20
N THR A 57 4.01 -4.85 -4.67
CA THR A 57 4.25 -6.06 -3.90
C THR A 57 4.80 -5.65 -2.55
N ILE A 58 4.03 -5.91 -1.50
CA ILE A 58 4.39 -5.69 -0.10
C ILE A 58 4.73 -7.05 0.50
N GLU A 59 5.91 -7.18 1.10
CA GLU A 59 6.38 -8.41 1.74
C GLU A 59 6.86 -8.12 3.15
N THR A 60 6.42 -8.94 4.12
CA THR A 60 6.99 -8.95 5.47
C THR A 60 8.21 -9.88 5.46
N LYS A 61 9.42 -9.31 5.56
CA LYS A 61 10.65 -10.12 5.63
C LYS A 61 10.86 -10.69 7.03
N SER A 62 10.33 -10.02 8.05
CA SER A 62 10.30 -10.46 9.43
C SER A 62 9.05 -9.92 10.13
N THR A 63 8.85 -10.27 11.39
CA THR A 63 7.75 -9.72 12.22
C THR A 63 7.84 -8.21 12.41
N GLU A 64 9.00 -7.61 12.14
CA GLU A 64 9.28 -6.19 12.39
C GLU A 64 9.65 -5.43 11.12
N HIS A 65 9.73 -6.08 9.95
CA HIS A 65 10.19 -5.42 8.72
C HIS A 65 9.29 -5.69 7.54
N ILE A 66 9.01 -4.62 6.79
CA ILE A 66 8.31 -4.65 5.51
C ILE A 66 9.17 -4.10 4.39
N VAL A 67 8.95 -4.67 3.22
CA VAL A 67 9.48 -4.14 1.98
C VAL A 67 8.32 -4.06 1.00
N ALA A 68 8.04 -2.86 0.50
CA ALA A 68 7.09 -2.63 -0.57
C ALA A 68 7.84 -2.21 -1.82
N ILE A 69 7.71 -2.99 -2.89
CA ILE A 69 8.35 -2.73 -4.17
C ILE A 69 7.25 -2.58 -5.20
N GLY A 70 7.35 -1.58 -6.06
CA GLY A 70 6.35 -1.36 -7.07
C GLY A 70 6.84 -0.61 -8.28
N THR A 71 5.96 -0.51 -9.27
CA THR A 71 6.16 0.33 -10.43
C THR A 71 4.92 1.17 -10.63
N ARG A 72 5.10 2.49 -10.71
CA ARG A 72 4.06 3.43 -11.11
C ARG A 72 4.27 3.83 -12.55
N SER A 73 3.24 3.67 -13.36
CA SER A 73 3.20 4.12 -14.74
C SER A 73 2.24 5.30 -14.80
N GLU A 74 2.72 6.45 -15.27
CA GLU A 74 1.89 7.63 -15.44
C GLU A 74 1.82 7.99 -16.93
N ALA A 75 0.61 8.29 -17.41
CA ALA A 75 0.38 8.64 -18.80
C ALA A 75 1.21 9.88 -19.18
N GLY A 76 2.14 9.70 -20.13
CA GLY A 76 3.02 10.77 -20.61
C GLY A 76 4.33 10.94 -19.84
N SER A 77 4.50 10.32 -18.67
CA SER A 77 5.68 10.49 -17.79
C SER A 77 6.54 9.22 -17.66
N GLY A 78 6.06 8.08 -18.18
CA GLY A 78 6.81 6.82 -18.22
C GLY A 78 6.61 5.96 -16.98
N LYS A 79 7.54 5.02 -16.74
CA LYS A 79 7.47 4.07 -15.63
C LYS A 79 8.53 4.41 -14.58
N SER A 80 8.09 4.62 -13.35
CA SER A 80 8.92 4.88 -12.18
C SER A 80 8.91 3.68 -11.24
N ARG A 81 10.07 3.30 -10.72
CA ARG A 81 10.20 2.25 -9.71
C ARG A 81 10.06 2.85 -8.32
N ILE A 82 9.33 2.15 -7.45
CA ILE A 82 9.12 2.50 -6.05
C ILE A 82 9.76 1.39 -5.21
N ASP A 83 10.60 1.78 -4.25
CA ASP A 83 11.19 0.89 -3.23
C ASP A 83 10.97 1.56 -1.88
N ILE A 84 10.14 0.96 -1.04
CA ILE A 84 9.83 1.42 0.30
C ILE A 84 10.26 0.33 1.26
N ARG A 85 11.04 0.72 2.26
CA ARG A 85 11.47 -0.17 3.34
C ARG A 85 10.96 0.43 4.63
N GLY A 86 10.18 -0.35 5.35
CA GLY A 86 9.61 0.05 6.63
C GLY A 86 10.06 -0.91 7.71
N GLN A 87 10.25 -0.38 8.90
CA GLN A 87 10.35 -1.16 10.13
C GLN A 87 9.08 -0.88 10.94
N TRP A 88 8.42 -1.94 11.37
CA TRP A 88 7.36 -1.84 12.36
C TRP A 88 7.98 -1.45 13.70
N LEU A 89 7.40 -0.45 14.36
CA LEU A 89 7.83 -0.04 15.70
C LEU A 89 7.58 -1.14 16.74
N SER A 90 6.61 -2.01 16.49
CA SER A 90 6.30 -3.20 17.29
C SER A 90 5.41 -4.14 16.45
N PRO A 91 5.40 -5.47 16.71
CA PRO A 91 4.43 -6.39 16.11
C PRO A 91 2.97 -6.03 16.45
N THR A 92 2.76 -5.24 17.51
CA THR A 92 1.46 -4.72 17.96
C THR A 92 1.54 -3.20 18.06
N CYS A 93 0.46 -2.46 17.78
CA CYS A 93 0.43 -1.00 18.00
C CYS A 93 0.27 -0.62 19.49
N ASP A 94 0.75 -1.46 20.40
CA ASP A 94 0.65 -1.26 21.85
C ASP A 94 1.69 -0.20 22.28
N GLY A 95 1.22 0.93 22.82
CA GLY A 95 2.08 1.99 23.35
C GLY A 95 2.50 3.10 22.37
N LEU A 96 1.87 3.19 21.19
CA LEU A 96 1.94 4.41 20.36
C LEU A 96 0.76 5.31 20.72
N ASP A 97 0.95 6.18 21.72
CA ASP A 97 0.10 7.36 21.91
C ASP A 97 0.15 8.22 20.63
N GLU A 98 -1.02 8.75 20.27
CA GLU A 98 -1.36 9.45 19.01
C GLU A 98 -0.42 10.58 18.60
#